data_AF-A0A967GU28-F1
#
_entry.id   AF-A0A967GU28-F1
#
_cell.length_a   1.000
_cell.length_b   1.000
_cell.length_c   1.000
_cell.angle_alpha   90.00
_cell.angle_beta   90.00
_cell.angle_gamma   90.00
#
_symmetry.space_group_name_H-M   'P 1'
#
loop_
_entity.id
_entity.type
_entity.pdbx_description
1 polymer ?
#
loop_
_entity_poly.entity_id
_entity_poly.type
_entity_poly.pdbx_seq_one_letter_code
_entity_poly.pdbx_strand_id
1 'polypeptide(L)'
;MNCRYPVPIFILACSILPARADFDFDEYKERLPWIWESPARPSVPSVQDSSWAHDDIDRFILSALEEDQMRPAEPATDRIWFRRVNFAITGLPPSPAEMRGFLADPPPERRKIAVRKLLASPHFGERWARHWMDLVRYAESRGHESDFSIANAWRYRDYLVRAFNADLPYDRFVIEHLAGDLIEPARLHPESGANESILGTGWPFLGEEVHSPVDIRQDECDRTDNKIDVLSKAFLGLTVACARCHDHKFDAIYQKDYYALSGFVASSSYRQVRFESMEQNMAQARKLRTLRGE
;
A
#
# COMPACT_ATOMS: atom_id res chain seq x y z
N MET A 1 58.55 -60.04 -19.77
CA MET A 1 57.34 -59.50 -20.45
C MET A 1 56.72 -58.47 -19.52
N ASN A 2 57.10 -57.19 -19.66
CA ASN A 2 56.57 -56.08 -18.87
C ASN A 2 55.77 -55.18 -19.82
N CYS A 3 54.44 -55.31 -19.79
CA CYS A 3 53.53 -54.45 -20.54
C CYS A 3 53.26 -53.18 -19.73
N ARG A 4 53.79 -52.04 -20.18
CA ARG A 4 53.50 -50.71 -19.63
C ARG A 4 52.29 -50.14 -20.39
N TYR A 5 51.15 -50.00 -19.72
CA TYR A 5 50.05 -49.17 -20.20
C TYR A 5 50.16 -47.77 -19.57
N PRO A 6 50.16 -46.69 -20.36
CA PRO A 6 50.11 -45.34 -19.81
C PRO A 6 48.68 -45.04 -19.31
N VAL A 7 48.57 -44.61 -18.06
CA VAL A 7 47.34 -44.04 -17.49
C VAL A 7 47.19 -42.63 -18.04
N PRO A 8 46.12 -42.29 -18.79
CA PRO A 8 45.89 -40.92 -19.21
C PRO A 8 45.42 -40.10 -18.01
N ILE A 9 46.18 -39.06 -17.67
CA ILE A 9 45.78 -38.02 -16.73
C ILE A 9 44.68 -37.20 -17.44
N PHE A 10 43.43 -37.39 -17.03
CA PHE A 10 42.35 -36.48 -17.40
C PHE A 10 42.55 -35.17 -16.65
N ILE A 11 43.08 -34.16 -17.34
CA ILE A 11 43.05 -32.78 -16.89
C ILE A 11 41.59 -32.35 -16.96
N LEU A 12 40.93 -32.26 -15.80
CA LEU A 12 39.64 -31.61 -15.68
C LEU A 12 39.87 -30.12 -15.97
N ALA A 13 39.66 -29.71 -17.22
CA ALA A 13 39.61 -28.31 -17.58
C ALA A 13 38.37 -27.73 -16.87
N CYS A 14 38.60 -27.15 -15.70
CA CYS A 14 37.62 -26.32 -15.03
C CYS A 14 37.34 -25.16 -15.98
N SER A 15 36.23 -25.22 -16.70
CA SER A 15 35.75 -24.10 -17.49
C SER A 15 35.58 -22.95 -16.50
N ILE A 16 36.52 -22.01 -16.52
CA ILE A 16 36.37 -20.73 -15.84
C ILE A 16 35.20 -20.08 -16.56
N LEU A 17 33.99 -20.28 -16.04
CA LEU A 17 32.88 -19.40 -16.36
C LEU A 17 33.40 -17.99 -16.07
N PRO A 18 33.27 -17.04 -17.02
CA PRO A 18 33.72 -15.69 -16.77
C PRO A 18 33.10 -15.24 -15.45
N ALA A 19 33.93 -14.69 -14.55
CA ALA A 19 33.45 -14.00 -13.38
C ALA A 19 32.32 -13.07 -13.86
N ARG A 20 31.14 -13.21 -13.27
CA ARG A 20 29.98 -12.39 -13.58
C ARG A 20 30.49 -10.95 -13.58
N ALA A 21 30.43 -10.27 -14.73
CA ALA A 21 30.96 -8.92 -14.86
C ALA A 21 30.42 -8.09 -13.69
N ASP A 22 31.31 -7.38 -13.00
CA ASP A 22 30.90 -6.46 -11.93
C ASP A 22 29.83 -5.53 -12.50
N PHE A 23 28.73 -5.38 -11.78
CA PHE A 23 27.60 -4.59 -12.26
C PHE A 23 28.01 -3.14 -12.40
N ASP A 24 27.83 -2.63 -13.61
CA ASP A 24 28.08 -1.25 -13.96
C ASP A 24 26.87 -0.41 -13.52
N PHE A 25 26.98 0.18 -12.31
CA PHE A 25 25.96 1.06 -11.76
C PHE A 25 25.75 2.30 -12.63
N ASP A 26 26.79 2.77 -13.31
CA ASP A 26 26.71 3.96 -14.16
C ASP A 26 25.96 3.63 -15.45
N GLU A 27 26.29 2.52 -16.13
CA GLU A 27 25.51 2.02 -17.29
C GLU A 27 24.03 1.85 -16.92
N TYR A 28 23.78 1.26 -15.76
CA TYR A 28 22.42 1.00 -15.31
C TYR A 28 21.66 2.30 -15.00
N LYS A 29 22.29 3.25 -14.30
CA LYS A 29 21.70 4.58 -14.00
C LYS A 29 21.38 5.35 -15.27
N GLU A 30 22.26 5.27 -16.26
CA GLU A 30 22.10 5.93 -17.56
C GLU A 30 20.98 5.34 -18.43
N ARG A 31 20.55 4.09 -18.20
CA ARG A 31 19.42 3.49 -18.92
C ARG A 31 18.07 4.11 -18.57
N LEU A 32 17.91 4.60 -17.34
CA LEU A 32 16.67 5.22 -16.85
C LEU A 32 17.00 6.49 -16.04
N PRO A 33 17.51 7.57 -16.66
CA PRO A 33 17.94 8.76 -15.92
C PRO A 33 16.77 9.42 -15.17
N TRP A 34 15.56 9.32 -15.72
CA TRP A 34 14.35 9.95 -15.18
C TRP A 34 13.93 9.46 -13.78
N ILE A 35 14.30 8.23 -13.37
CA ILE A 35 14.01 7.75 -11.99
C ILE A 35 14.93 8.38 -10.95
N TRP A 36 16.07 8.93 -11.39
CA TRP A 36 17.09 9.53 -10.53
C TRP A 36 17.05 11.06 -10.52
N GLU A 37 16.24 11.66 -11.40
CA GLU A 37 16.07 13.09 -11.51
C GLU A 37 14.83 13.54 -10.73
N SER A 38 14.94 14.68 -10.06
CA SER A 38 13.77 15.28 -9.40
C SER A 38 12.77 15.71 -10.48
N PRO A 39 11.49 15.31 -10.38
CA PRO A 39 10.47 15.74 -11.34
C PRO A 39 10.40 17.26 -11.44
N ALA A 40 10.66 17.80 -12.63
CA ALA A 40 10.48 19.23 -12.89
C ALA A 40 9.03 19.51 -13.29
N ARG A 41 8.47 20.64 -12.84
CA ARG A 41 7.15 21.07 -13.28
C ARG A 41 7.22 21.45 -14.78
N PRO A 42 6.51 20.73 -15.67
CA PRO A 42 6.52 21.07 -17.09
C PRO A 42 5.85 22.41 -17.33
N SER A 43 6.23 23.08 -18.42
CA SER A 43 5.51 24.26 -18.90
C SER A 43 4.09 23.87 -19.31
N VAL A 44 3.11 24.66 -18.90
CA VAL A 44 1.71 24.45 -19.29
C VAL A 44 1.57 24.68 -20.80
N PRO A 45 0.99 23.73 -21.56
CA PRO A 45 0.88 23.84 -23.01
C PRO A 45 -0.11 24.94 -23.41
N SER A 46 0.15 25.55 -24.57
CA SER A 46 -0.81 26.41 -25.25
C SER A 46 -1.81 25.55 -26.02
N VAL A 47 -3.09 25.83 -25.86
CA VAL A 47 -4.21 25.12 -26.50
C VAL A 47 -5.01 26.08 -27.38
N GLN A 48 -5.66 25.57 -28.42
CA GLN A 48 -6.47 26.37 -29.33
C GLN A 48 -7.78 26.81 -28.67
N ASP A 49 -8.48 25.90 -27.98
CA ASP A 49 -9.70 26.21 -27.24
C ASP A 49 -9.44 26.45 -25.75
N SER A 50 -8.92 27.64 -25.43
CA SER A 50 -8.70 28.04 -24.03
C SER A 50 -9.99 28.19 -23.22
N SER A 51 -11.17 28.19 -23.85
CA SER A 51 -12.45 28.37 -23.15
C SER A 51 -12.98 27.08 -22.53
N TRP A 52 -12.56 25.92 -23.06
CA TRP A 52 -12.90 24.61 -22.52
C TRP A 52 -12.08 24.26 -21.27
N ALA A 53 -10.80 24.63 -21.24
CA ALA A 53 -9.90 24.26 -20.15
C ALA A 53 -10.17 25.09 -18.87
N HIS A 54 -10.54 24.43 -17.77
CA HIS A 54 -10.83 25.10 -16.50
C HIS A 54 -9.56 25.31 -15.66
N ASP A 55 -8.57 24.43 -15.80
CA ASP A 55 -7.30 24.49 -15.09
C ASP A 55 -6.11 24.02 -15.96
N ASP A 56 -4.92 23.94 -15.36
CA ASP A 56 -3.72 23.49 -16.04
C ASP A 56 -3.79 22.02 -16.49
N ILE A 57 -4.48 21.16 -15.74
CA ILE A 57 -4.63 19.72 -16.07
C ILE A 57 -5.45 19.58 -17.35
N ASP A 58 -6.56 20.32 -17.46
CA ASP A 58 -7.38 20.35 -18.66
C ASP A 58 -6.57 20.79 -19.88
N ARG A 59 -5.60 21.71 -19.73
CA ARG A 59 -4.72 22.14 -20.84
C ARG A 59 -3.82 21.02 -21.32
N PHE A 60 -3.25 20.21 -20.42
CA PHE A 60 -2.45 19.05 -20.82
C PHE A 60 -3.30 18.01 -21.56
N ILE A 61 -4.52 17.75 -21.09
CA ILE A 61 -5.45 16.83 -21.77
C ILE A 61 -5.85 17.36 -23.14
N LEU A 62 -6.23 18.65 -23.22
CA LEU A 62 -6.67 19.26 -24.46
C LEU A 62 -5.55 19.36 -25.49
N SER A 63 -4.31 19.66 -25.08
CA SER A 63 -3.15 19.66 -25.98
C SER A 63 -2.99 18.32 -26.67
N ALA A 64 -3.04 17.21 -25.92
CA ALA A 64 -2.94 15.87 -26.48
C ALA A 64 -4.11 15.54 -27.43
N LEU A 65 -5.34 15.96 -27.07
CA LEU A 65 -6.50 15.77 -27.95
C LEU A 65 -6.37 16.58 -29.26
N GLU A 66 -5.93 17.83 -29.19
CA GLU A 66 -5.75 18.70 -30.36
C GLU A 66 -4.65 18.19 -31.31
N GLU A 67 -3.54 17.68 -30.76
CA GLU A 67 -2.47 17.02 -31.51
C GLU A 67 -2.99 15.81 -32.29
N ASP A 68 -3.86 15.01 -31.66
CA ASP A 68 -4.51 13.84 -32.26
C ASP A 68 -5.77 14.19 -33.08
N GLN A 69 -6.05 15.48 -33.32
CA GLN A 69 -7.23 15.97 -34.05
C GLN A 69 -8.58 15.52 -33.45
N MET A 70 -8.59 15.23 -32.16
CA MET A 70 -9.77 14.88 -31.38
C MET A 70 -10.37 16.11 -30.71
N ARG A 71 -11.64 15.97 -30.30
CA ARG A 71 -12.34 16.98 -29.50
C ARG A 71 -12.76 16.38 -28.16
N PRO A 72 -12.79 17.18 -27.08
CA PRO A 72 -13.33 16.72 -25.82
C PRO A 72 -14.76 16.19 -25.95
N ALA A 73 -15.12 15.21 -25.13
CA ALA A 73 -16.49 14.75 -25.03
C ALA A 73 -17.37 15.81 -24.35
N GLU A 74 -18.67 15.80 -24.67
CA GLU A 74 -19.65 16.68 -24.04
C GLU A 74 -19.68 16.48 -22.50
N PRO A 75 -19.81 17.57 -21.71
CA PRO A 75 -19.91 17.46 -20.27
C PRO A 75 -21.05 16.57 -19.80
N ALA A 76 -20.79 15.76 -18.78
CA ALA A 76 -21.84 14.96 -18.16
C ALA A 76 -22.91 15.86 -17.53
N THR A 77 -24.18 15.45 -17.63
CA THR A 77 -25.27 16.12 -16.90
C THR A 77 -25.01 16.03 -15.40
N ASP A 78 -25.54 17.00 -14.65
CA ASP A 78 -25.38 17.07 -13.19
C ASP A 78 -25.83 15.80 -12.47
N ARG A 79 -26.90 15.14 -12.96
CA ARG A 79 -27.36 13.87 -12.41
C ARG A 79 -26.34 12.75 -12.59
N ILE A 80 -25.73 12.66 -13.78
CA ILE A 80 -24.71 11.64 -14.09
C ILE A 80 -23.45 11.93 -13.28
N TRP A 81 -23.01 13.19 -13.25
CA TRP A 81 -21.84 13.61 -12.50
C TRP A 81 -22.00 13.28 -11.01
N PHE A 82 -23.14 13.63 -10.40
CA PHE A 82 -23.36 13.40 -8.97
C PHE A 82 -23.40 11.91 -8.62
N ARG A 83 -23.99 11.08 -9.47
CA ARG A 83 -23.95 9.62 -9.30
C ARG A 83 -22.51 9.09 -9.37
N ARG A 84 -21.72 9.53 -10.35
CA ARG A 84 -20.33 9.07 -10.54
C ARG A 84 -19.43 9.47 -9.37
N VAL A 85 -19.50 10.72 -8.93
CA VAL A 85 -18.65 11.21 -7.82
C VAL A 85 -18.98 10.54 -6.49
N ASN A 86 -20.25 10.19 -6.25
CA ASN A 86 -20.65 9.38 -5.09
C ASN A 86 -19.96 8.01 -5.11
N PHE A 87 -20.05 7.26 -6.22
CA PHE A 87 -19.35 5.98 -6.34
C PHE A 87 -17.84 6.11 -6.23
N ALA A 88 -17.25 7.18 -6.79
CA ALA A 88 -15.82 7.41 -6.73
C ALA A 88 -15.34 7.65 -5.28
N ILE A 89 -16.05 8.50 -4.52
CA ILE A 89 -15.59 8.95 -3.20
C ILE A 89 -16.04 7.99 -2.09
N THR A 90 -17.28 7.53 -2.09
CA THR A 90 -17.87 6.71 -1.01
C THR A 90 -18.13 5.27 -1.42
N GLY A 91 -18.06 4.94 -2.72
CA GLY A 91 -18.40 3.61 -3.22
C GLY A 91 -19.91 3.31 -3.24
N LEU A 92 -20.76 4.27 -2.88
CA LEU A 92 -22.21 4.09 -2.78
C LEU A 92 -22.94 5.01 -3.77
N PRO A 93 -24.15 4.64 -4.25
CA PRO A 93 -24.98 5.57 -5.00
C PRO A 93 -25.61 6.64 -4.09
N PRO A 94 -25.92 7.84 -4.60
CA PRO A 94 -26.70 8.81 -3.84
C PRO A 94 -28.15 8.35 -3.69
N SER A 95 -28.77 8.65 -2.55
CA SER A 95 -30.21 8.45 -2.36
C SER A 95 -31.04 9.41 -3.23
N PRO A 96 -32.33 9.10 -3.49
CA PRO A 96 -33.22 10.01 -4.19
C PRO A 96 -33.35 11.39 -3.51
N ALA A 97 -33.27 11.44 -2.18
CA ALA A 97 -33.35 12.69 -1.43
C ALA A 97 -32.08 13.54 -1.62
N GLU A 98 -30.89 12.94 -1.52
CA GLU A 98 -29.62 13.63 -1.77
C GLU A 98 -29.53 14.15 -3.21
N MET A 99 -29.98 13.36 -4.19
CA MET A 99 -30.03 13.81 -5.60
C MET A 99 -30.93 15.04 -5.78
N ARG A 100 -32.12 15.05 -5.16
CA ARG A 100 -33.01 16.23 -5.21
C ARG A 100 -32.37 17.44 -4.54
N GLY A 101 -31.74 17.25 -3.38
CA GLY A 101 -31.02 18.32 -2.67
C GLY A 101 -29.87 18.89 -3.51
N PHE A 102 -29.04 18.02 -4.09
CA PHE A 102 -27.96 18.41 -4.99
C PHE A 102 -28.45 19.24 -6.18
N LEU A 103 -29.54 18.83 -6.83
CA LEU A 103 -30.10 19.57 -7.97
C LEU A 103 -30.75 20.91 -7.58
N ALA A 104 -31.09 21.10 -6.30
CA ALA A 104 -31.61 22.35 -5.76
C ALA A 104 -30.50 23.32 -5.30
N ASP A 105 -29.29 22.82 -5.02
CA ASP A 105 -28.15 23.66 -4.62
C ASP A 105 -27.76 24.66 -5.75
N PRO A 106 -27.26 25.87 -5.42
CA PRO A 106 -26.89 26.88 -6.42
C PRO A 106 -25.82 26.37 -7.40
N PRO A 107 -25.99 26.52 -8.74
CA PRO A 107 -25.09 25.94 -9.74
C PRO A 107 -23.59 26.24 -9.55
N PRO A 108 -23.16 27.47 -9.18
CA PRO A 108 -21.73 27.77 -9.06
C PRO A 108 -20.99 26.95 -7.99
N GLU A 109 -21.67 26.61 -6.89
CA GLU A 109 -21.04 25.94 -5.74
C GLU A 109 -21.51 24.50 -5.52
N ARG A 110 -22.58 24.08 -6.21
CA ARG A 110 -23.24 22.77 -6.07
C ARG A 110 -22.27 21.60 -6.02
N ARG A 111 -21.34 21.52 -6.98
CA ARG A 111 -20.36 20.42 -7.08
C ARG A 111 -19.37 20.41 -5.92
N LYS A 112 -18.90 21.59 -5.50
CA LYS A 112 -17.97 21.75 -4.38
C LYS A 112 -18.62 21.40 -3.04
N ILE A 113 -19.87 21.85 -2.84
CA ILE A 113 -20.67 21.48 -1.66
C ILE A 113 -20.87 19.96 -1.61
N ALA A 114 -21.22 19.34 -2.75
CA ALA A 114 -21.38 17.90 -2.85
C ALA A 114 -20.09 17.14 -2.48
N VAL A 115 -18.95 17.50 -3.08
CA VAL A 115 -17.66 16.86 -2.79
C VAL A 115 -17.30 16.98 -1.30
N ARG A 116 -17.46 18.17 -0.70
CA ARG A 116 -17.20 18.36 0.74
C ARG A 116 -18.07 17.48 1.63
N LYS A 117 -19.36 17.35 1.31
CA LYS A 117 -20.28 16.44 2.03
C LYS A 117 -19.84 14.97 1.90
N LEU A 118 -19.38 14.57 0.72
CA LEU A 118 -18.92 13.20 0.48
C LEU A 118 -17.60 12.89 1.20
N LEU A 119 -16.64 13.82 1.20
CA LEU A 119 -15.37 13.66 1.93
C LEU A 119 -15.57 13.64 3.45
N ALA A 120 -16.59 14.34 3.96
CA ALA A 120 -16.94 14.33 5.38
C ALA A 120 -17.79 13.10 5.80
N SER A 121 -18.21 12.26 4.85
CA SER A 121 -19.01 11.06 5.13
C SER A 121 -18.13 9.96 5.72
N PRO A 122 -18.59 9.18 6.72
CA PRO A 122 -17.83 8.03 7.23
C PRO A 122 -17.53 6.98 6.14
N HIS A 123 -18.35 6.91 5.10
CA HIS A 123 -18.18 6.02 3.96
C HIS A 123 -16.96 6.37 3.10
N PHE A 124 -16.41 7.59 3.21
CA PHE A 124 -15.15 7.96 2.58
C PHE A 124 -14.02 7.05 3.09
N GLY A 125 -13.82 7.00 4.42
CA GLY A 125 -12.80 6.15 5.02
C GLY A 125 -13.02 4.67 4.74
N GLU A 126 -14.27 4.19 4.71
CA GLU A 126 -14.60 2.79 4.34
C GLU A 126 -14.22 2.46 2.90
N ARG A 127 -14.44 3.41 1.97
CA ARG A 127 -14.06 3.25 0.56
C ARG A 127 -12.56 3.27 0.37
N TRP A 128 -11.88 4.25 0.95
CA TRP A 128 -10.44 4.45 0.75
C TRP A 128 -9.59 3.44 1.52
N ALA A 129 -10.03 3.00 2.70
CA ALA A 129 -9.39 1.91 3.42
C ALA A 129 -9.35 0.62 2.59
N ARG A 130 -10.36 0.32 1.76
CA ARG A 130 -10.32 -0.85 0.86
C ARG A 130 -9.18 -0.81 -0.13
N HIS A 131 -8.92 0.35 -0.74
CA HIS A 131 -7.81 0.50 -1.67
C HIS A 131 -6.46 0.25 -0.97
N TRP A 132 -6.31 0.70 0.27
CA TRP A 132 -5.11 0.40 1.06
C TRP A 132 -5.03 -1.08 1.46
N MET A 133 -6.15 -1.68 1.84
CA MET A 133 -6.25 -3.09 2.19
C MET A 133 -5.82 -4.01 1.04
N ASP A 134 -6.13 -3.65 -0.21
CA ASP A 134 -5.66 -4.37 -1.40
C ASP A 134 -4.12 -4.36 -1.48
N LEU A 135 -3.48 -3.24 -1.14
CA LEU A 135 -2.01 -3.12 -1.16
C LEU A 135 -1.33 -4.01 -0.11
N VAL A 136 -1.97 -4.23 1.03
CA VAL A 136 -1.37 -4.99 2.14
C VAL A 136 -1.94 -6.41 2.28
N ARG A 137 -2.66 -6.89 1.27
CA ARG A 137 -3.26 -8.23 1.22
C ARG A 137 -4.15 -8.53 2.42
N TYR A 138 -4.95 -7.54 2.81
CA TYR A 138 -5.86 -7.72 3.92
C TYR A 138 -6.86 -8.85 3.65
N ALA A 139 -6.93 -9.76 4.61
CA ALA A 139 -7.98 -10.75 4.73
C ALA A 139 -8.28 -10.95 6.22
N GLU A 140 -9.46 -11.50 6.53
CA GLU A 140 -9.80 -11.91 7.90
C GLU A 140 -9.42 -13.38 8.18
N SER A 141 -8.91 -14.08 7.16
CA SER A 141 -8.49 -15.47 7.21
C SER A 141 -7.16 -15.70 6.47
N ARG A 142 -6.55 -16.87 6.65
CA ARG A 142 -5.24 -17.23 6.09
C ARG A 142 -5.27 -17.62 4.62
N GLY A 143 -6.44 -17.81 4.00
CA GLY A 143 -6.55 -18.13 2.57
C GLY A 143 -6.02 -19.50 2.16
N HIS A 144 -5.68 -20.39 3.11
CA HIS A 144 -5.09 -21.70 2.82
C HIS A 144 -5.81 -22.86 3.55
N GLU A 145 -6.17 -23.91 2.80
CA GLU A 145 -6.81 -25.16 3.27
C GLU A 145 -7.93 -24.97 4.30
N SER A 146 -7.60 -25.08 5.59
CA SER A 146 -8.53 -24.94 6.72
C SER A 146 -8.97 -23.50 6.97
N ASP A 147 -8.32 -22.54 6.30
CA ASP A 147 -8.66 -21.12 6.22
C ASP A 147 -8.93 -20.47 7.59
N PHE A 148 -7.97 -20.63 8.50
CA PHE A 148 -8.08 -20.09 9.86
C PHE A 148 -8.19 -18.57 9.86
N SER A 149 -8.96 -18.03 10.81
CA SER A 149 -9.08 -16.59 11.02
C SER A 149 -7.74 -15.97 11.44
N ILE A 150 -7.40 -14.80 10.89
CA ILE A 150 -6.28 -13.98 11.36
C ILE A 150 -6.71 -13.23 12.62
N ALA A 151 -6.01 -13.49 13.72
CA ALA A 151 -6.34 -12.88 15.00
C ALA A 151 -6.31 -11.34 14.90
N ASN A 152 -7.43 -10.72 15.27
CA ASN A 152 -7.62 -9.25 15.32
C ASN A 152 -7.46 -8.51 13.97
N ALA A 153 -7.50 -9.18 12.81
CA ALA A 153 -7.39 -8.51 11.51
C ALA A 153 -8.39 -7.34 11.36
N TRP A 154 -9.64 -7.54 11.77
CA TRP A 154 -10.67 -6.49 11.76
C TRP A 154 -10.26 -5.19 12.48
N ARG A 155 -9.39 -5.24 13.49
CA ARG A 155 -8.89 -4.05 14.18
C ARG A 155 -7.98 -3.21 13.29
N TYR A 156 -7.19 -3.87 12.43
CA TYR A 156 -6.38 -3.20 11.42
C TYR A 156 -7.27 -2.52 10.37
N ARG A 157 -8.31 -3.20 9.87
CA ARG A 157 -9.31 -2.58 8.98
C ARG A 157 -9.93 -1.34 9.61
N ASP A 158 -10.42 -1.45 10.84
CA ASP A 158 -11.11 -0.34 11.48
C ASP A 158 -10.14 0.83 11.78
N TYR A 159 -8.87 0.54 12.09
CA TYR A 159 -7.79 1.54 12.16
C TYR A 159 -7.66 2.31 10.85
N LEU A 160 -7.62 1.62 9.70
CA LEU A 160 -7.51 2.28 8.40
C LEU A 160 -8.69 3.20 8.13
N VAL A 161 -9.92 2.70 8.36
CA VAL A 161 -11.14 3.49 8.18
C VAL A 161 -11.09 4.77 9.01
N ARG A 162 -10.66 4.68 10.26
CA ARG A 162 -10.49 5.86 11.14
C ARG A 162 -9.37 6.77 10.66
N ALA A 163 -8.23 6.24 10.22
CA ALA A 163 -7.09 7.04 9.75
C ALA A 163 -7.47 7.86 8.50
N PHE A 164 -8.18 7.27 7.54
CA PHE A 164 -8.66 7.99 6.36
C PHE A 164 -9.73 9.03 6.70
N ASN A 165 -10.71 8.68 7.54
CA ASN A 165 -11.75 9.64 7.95
C ASN A 165 -11.21 10.81 8.80
N ALA A 166 -10.11 10.59 9.52
CA ALA A 166 -9.43 11.62 10.29
C ALA A 166 -8.46 12.48 9.47
N ASP A 167 -8.31 12.21 8.17
CA ASP A 167 -7.32 12.86 7.29
C ASP A 167 -5.91 12.78 7.88
N LEU A 168 -5.51 11.58 8.33
CA LEU A 168 -4.20 11.38 8.96
C LEU A 168 -3.09 11.76 7.96
N PRO A 169 -2.13 12.63 8.33
CA PRO A 169 -1.03 12.99 7.46
C PRO A 169 -0.30 11.75 6.94
N TYR A 170 -0.01 11.74 5.64
CA TYR A 170 0.52 10.55 4.97
C TYR A 170 1.87 10.10 5.54
N ASP A 171 2.73 11.04 5.92
CA ASP A 171 4.00 10.78 6.59
C ASP A 171 3.79 10.03 7.92
N ARG A 172 2.85 10.50 8.75
CA ARG A 172 2.49 9.81 9.99
C ARG A 172 1.86 8.45 9.72
N PHE A 173 0.99 8.35 8.73
CA PHE A 173 0.36 7.09 8.33
C PHE A 173 1.39 6.03 7.93
N VAL A 174 2.39 6.39 7.11
CA VAL A 174 3.49 5.50 6.72
C VAL A 174 4.34 5.11 7.94
N ILE A 175 4.70 6.06 8.80
CA ILE A 175 5.46 5.79 10.03
C ILE A 175 4.70 4.79 10.93
N GLU A 176 3.38 4.95 11.08
CA GLU A 176 2.56 4.02 11.87
C GLU A 176 2.59 2.59 11.31
N HIS A 177 2.67 2.42 9.99
CA HIS A 177 2.79 1.08 9.38
C HIS A 177 4.17 0.45 9.54
N LEU A 178 5.23 1.25 9.62
CA LEU A 178 6.60 0.74 9.72
C LEU A 178 7.07 0.55 11.17
N ALA A 179 6.60 1.40 12.09
CA ALA A 179 7.13 1.49 13.45
C ALA A 179 6.08 1.97 14.48
N GLY A 180 4.79 1.73 14.22
CA GLY A 180 3.70 2.16 15.09
C GLY A 180 3.76 1.67 16.54
N ASP A 181 4.49 0.58 16.78
CA ASP A 181 4.80 0.03 18.11
C ASP A 181 5.95 0.76 18.84
N LEU A 182 6.74 1.56 18.11
CA LEU A 182 7.92 2.27 18.62
C LEU A 182 7.75 3.80 18.69
N ILE A 183 6.66 4.34 18.16
CA ILE A 183 6.50 5.79 18.06
C ILE A 183 5.96 6.45 19.32
N GLU A 184 6.60 7.55 19.72
CA GLU A 184 6.23 8.37 20.88
C GLU A 184 6.13 9.86 20.49
N PRO A 185 5.03 10.57 20.84
CA PRO A 185 3.80 10.02 21.39
C PRO A 185 3.03 9.20 20.35
N ALA A 186 2.38 8.13 20.83
CA ALA A 186 1.45 7.36 20.01
C ALA A 186 0.18 8.17 19.72
N ARG A 187 -0.46 7.89 18.59
CA ARG A 187 -1.79 8.40 18.29
C ARG A 187 -2.80 7.62 19.11
N LEU A 188 -3.69 8.32 19.80
CA LEU A 188 -4.69 7.70 20.66
C LEU A 188 -6.07 7.76 19.99
N HIS A 189 -6.85 6.69 20.16
CA HIS A 189 -8.26 6.69 19.79
C HIS A 189 -8.99 7.77 20.63
N PRO A 190 -9.80 8.66 20.03
CA PRO A 190 -10.38 9.80 20.74
C PRO A 190 -11.30 9.37 21.90
N GLU A 191 -12.11 8.32 21.70
CA GLU A 191 -13.00 7.81 22.75
C GLU A 191 -12.32 6.82 23.71
N SER A 192 -11.59 5.83 23.18
CA SER A 192 -11.02 4.74 24.00
C SER A 192 -9.58 5.00 24.49
N GLY A 193 -8.97 6.13 24.13
CA GLY A 193 -7.58 6.43 24.49
C GLY A 193 -6.58 5.32 24.11
N ALA A 194 -6.99 4.35 23.29
CA ALA A 194 -6.20 3.20 22.91
C ALA A 194 -5.11 3.64 21.94
N ASN A 195 -3.94 3.01 22.00
CA ASN A 195 -2.86 3.25 21.05
C ASN A 195 -3.32 2.78 19.65
N GLU A 196 -3.59 3.71 18.75
CA GLU A 196 -3.95 3.43 17.36
C GLU A 196 -2.72 3.14 16.53
N SER A 197 -1.60 3.82 16.82
CA SER A 197 -0.38 3.71 16.03
C SER A 197 0.12 2.26 15.95
N ILE A 198 0.06 1.51 17.04
CA ILE A 198 0.48 0.09 17.08
C ILE A 198 -0.39 -0.82 16.20
N LEU A 199 -1.60 -0.42 15.84
CA LEU A 199 -2.42 -1.19 14.90
C LEU A 199 -1.82 -1.12 13.49
N GLY A 200 -1.13 -0.03 13.13
CA GLY A 200 -0.46 0.11 11.82
C GLY A 200 0.55 -1.00 11.53
N THR A 201 1.22 -1.55 12.54
CA THR A 201 2.21 -2.64 12.39
C THR A 201 1.56 -4.04 12.29
N GLY A 202 0.25 -4.11 12.06
CA GLY A 202 -0.46 -5.38 11.85
C GLY A 202 -0.26 -5.98 10.44
N TRP A 203 -0.01 -5.15 9.44
CA TRP A 203 0.08 -5.58 8.03
C TRP A 203 1.13 -6.66 7.73
N PRO A 204 2.32 -6.74 8.37
CA PRO A 204 3.33 -7.75 8.06
C PRO A 204 2.86 -9.18 8.33
N PHE A 205 1.75 -9.34 9.06
CA PHE A 205 1.19 -10.62 9.46
C PHE A 205 -0.11 -10.94 8.72
N LEU A 206 -0.49 -10.10 7.75
CA LEU A 206 -1.57 -10.36 6.81
C LEU A 206 -1.04 -11.13 5.61
N GLY A 207 -1.84 -12.06 5.12
CA GLY A 207 -1.49 -12.92 4.00
C GLY A 207 -1.60 -14.40 4.37
N GLU A 208 -1.15 -15.21 3.42
CA GLU A 208 -1.23 -16.66 3.49
C GLU A 208 -0.29 -17.23 4.55
N GLU A 209 -0.78 -18.16 5.37
CA GLU A 209 0.04 -18.99 6.25
C GLU A 209 -0.54 -20.41 6.30
N VAL A 210 0.34 -21.40 6.20
CA VAL A 210 -0.07 -22.81 6.23
C VAL A 210 -0.17 -23.29 7.68
N HIS A 211 -1.28 -23.92 8.05
CA HIS A 211 -1.47 -24.44 9.41
C HIS A 211 -0.53 -25.62 9.73
N SER A 212 -0.32 -26.52 8.76
CA SER A 212 0.51 -27.72 8.91
C SER A 212 1.46 -27.86 7.71
N PRO A 213 2.47 -26.98 7.57
CA PRO A 213 3.36 -27.02 6.42
C PRO A 213 4.17 -28.31 6.40
N VAL A 214 4.18 -28.98 5.25
CA VAL A 214 5.02 -30.16 5.03
C VAL A 214 6.51 -29.79 4.96
N ASP A 215 6.82 -28.57 4.52
CA ASP A 215 8.14 -27.95 4.56
C ASP A 215 8.05 -26.62 5.30
N ILE A 216 8.46 -26.63 6.58
CA ILE A 216 8.42 -25.46 7.46
C ILE A 216 9.35 -24.36 6.94
N ARG A 217 10.51 -24.71 6.38
CA ARG A 217 11.48 -23.71 5.91
C ARG A 217 10.94 -22.98 4.68
N GLN A 218 10.25 -23.70 3.80
CA GLN A 218 9.61 -23.09 2.65
C GLN A 218 8.50 -22.12 3.08
N ASP A 219 7.62 -22.51 4.00
CA ASP A 219 6.57 -21.62 4.54
C ASP A 219 7.16 -20.36 5.19
N GLU A 220 8.21 -20.49 6.00
CA GLU A 220 8.92 -19.34 6.59
C GLU A 220 9.53 -18.41 5.54
N CYS A 221 10.13 -18.98 4.48
CA CYS A 221 10.68 -18.22 3.37
C CYS A 221 9.59 -17.46 2.61
N ASP A 222 8.46 -18.11 2.33
CA ASP A 222 7.36 -17.51 1.57
C ASP A 222 6.66 -16.40 2.37
N ARG A 223 6.51 -16.57 3.68
CA ARG A 223 6.02 -15.49 4.57
C ARG A 223 6.98 -14.30 4.61
N THR A 224 8.28 -14.55 4.56
CA THR A 224 9.28 -13.48 4.53
C THR A 224 9.29 -12.74 3.20
N ASP A 225 9.24 -13.48 2.09
CA ASP A 225 9.11 -12.91 0.74
C ASP A 225 7.83 -12.07 0.61
N ASN A 226 6.71 -12.58 1.15
CA ASN A 226 5.45 -11.87 1.21
C ASN A 226 5.59 -10.52 1.95
N LYS A 227 6.25 -10.48 3.11
CA LYS A 227 6.51 -9.21 3.81
C LYS A 227 7.36 -8.24 2.98
N ILE A 228 8.42 -8.73 2.33
CA ILE A 228 9.29 -7.92 1.46
C ILE A 228 8.49 -7.34 0.29
N ASP A 229 7.64 -8.15 -0.35
CA ASP A 229 6.84 -7.74 -1.50
C ASP A 229 5.91 -6.58 -1.18
N VAL A 230 5.21 -6.62 -0.02
CA VAL A 230 4.35 -5.51 0.40
C VAL A 230 5.16 -4.32 0.88
N LEU A 231 6.23 -4.54 1.64
CA LEU A 231 7.10 -3.45 2.08
C LEU A 231 7.59 -2.64 0.88
N SER A 232 8.12 -3.33 -0.13
CA SER A 232 8.73 -2.67 -1.28
C SER A 232 7.69 -2.04 -2.20
N LYS A 233 6.58 -2.73 -2.50
CA LYS A 233 5.58 -2.19 -3.43
C LYS A 233 4.75 -1.07 -2.80
N ALA A 234 4.26 -1.25 -1.58
CA ALA A 234 3.32 -0.31 -0.96
C ALA A 234 4.01 0.97 -0.45
N PHE A 235 5.25 0.86 0.04
CA PHE A 235 5.93 1.99 0.68
C PHE A 235 7.09 2.56 -0.13
N LEU A 236 7.78 1.73 -0.92
CA LEU A 236 8.91 2.20 -1.75
C LEU A 236 8.52 2.41 -3.22
N GLY A 237 7.40 1.83 -3.66
CA GLY A 237 7.03 1.81 -5.08
C GLY A 237 7.96 0.93 -5.94
N LEU A 238 8.64 -0.04 -5.33
CA LEU A 238 9.67 -0.87 -5.96
C LEU A 238 9.31 -2.36 -5.94
N THR A 239 9.72 -3.11 -6.97
CA THR A 239 9.49 -4.56 -7.11
C THR A 239 10.67 -5.39 -6.61
N VAL A 240 11.17 -5.10 -5.39
CA VAL A 240 12.35 -5.76 -4.80
C VAL A 240 12.22 -7.30 -4.77
N ALA A 241 11.01 -7.85 -4.60
CA ALA A 241 10.77 -9.30 -4.58
C ALA A 241 11.23 -10.03 -5.86
N CYS A 242 11.28 -9.35 -7.01
CA CYS A 242 11.85 -9.95 -8.23
C CYS A 242 13.34 -10.29 -8.07
N ALA A 243 14.04 -9.62 -7.14
CA ALA A 243 15.44 -9.89 -6.86
C ALA A 243 15.68 -11.15 -6.00
N ARG A 244 14.62 -11.88 -5.60
CA ARG A 244 14.72 -13.12 -4.81
C ARG A 244 15.62 -14.16 -5.49
N CYS A 245 15.45 -14.36 -6.80
CA CYS A 245 16.11 -15.44 -7.54
C CYS A 245 17.31 -14.99 -8.39
N HIS A 246 17.37 -13.71 -8.75
CA HIS A 246 18.42 -13.12 -9.58
C HIS A 246 18.49 -11.61 -9.31
N ASP A 247 19.49 -10.88 -9.79
CA ASP A 247 19.48 -9.41 -9.67
C ASP A 247 18.30 -8.82 -10.46
N HIS A 248 17.68 -7.76 -9.95
CA HIS A 248 16.46 -7.22 -10.54
C HIS A 248 16.64 -6.86 -12.02
N LYS A 249 15.67 -7.25 -12.86
CA LYS A 249 15.79 -7.15 -14.32
C LYS A 249 15.96 -5.71 -14.81
N PHE A 250 15.31 -4.77 -14.12
CA PHE A 250 15.18 -3.39 -14.55
C PHE A 250 15.63 -2.37 -13.53
N ASP A 251 15.94 -2.75 -12.29
CA ASP A 251 16.24 -1.86 -11.15
C ASP A 251 17.65 -2.15 -10.64
N ALA A 252 18.35 -1.16 -10.07
CA ALA A 252 19.66 -1.33 -9.43
C ALA A 252 19.55 -2.06 -8.07
N ILE A 253 18.92 -3.22 -8.07
CA ILE A 253 18.64 -4.00 -6.86
C ILE A 253 19.25 -5.37 -7.06
N TYR A 254 20.30 -5.67 -6.32
CA TYR A 254 20.93 -6.98 -6.37
C TYR A 254 20.14 -8.00 -5.55
N GLN A 255 20.36 -9.27 -5.88
CA GLN A 255 19.89 -10.38 -5.06
C GLN A 255 20.43 -10.31 -3.63
N LYS A 256 21.68 -9.85 -3.44
CA LYS A 256 22.25 -9.63 -2.10
C LYS A 256 21.47 -8.57 -1.30
N ASP A 257 20.89 -7.56 -1.96
CA ASP A 257 20.10 -6.51 -1.30
C ASP A 257 18.75 -7.08 -0.85
N TYR A 258 18.12 -7.92 -1.68
CA TYR A 258 16.93 -8.69 -1.30
C TYR A 258 17.20 -9.53 -0.04
N TYR A 259 18.32 -10.26 0.01
CA TYR A 259 18.64 -11.10 1.17
C TYR A 259 19.07 -10.28 2.40
N ALA A 260 19.68 -9.10 2.22
CA ALA A 260 19.92 -8.17 3.32
C ALA A 260 18.61 -7.66 3.93
N LEU A 261 17.64 -7.30 3.08
CA LEU A 261 16.29 -6.90 3.52
C LEU A 261 15.54 -8.07 4.17
N SER A 262 15.70 -9.29 3.66
CA SER A 262 15.17 -10.50 4.29
C SER A 262 15.69 -10.68 5.72
N GLY A 263 16.99 -10.45 5.95
CA GLY A 263 17.57 -10.46 7.30
C GLY A 263 16.94 -9.40 8.23
N PHE A 264 16.68 -8.20 7.71
CA PHE A 264 15.97 -7.16 8.45
C PHE A 264 14.55 -7.59 8.83
N VAL A 265 13.76 -8.08 7.87
CA VAL A 265 12.38 -8.52 8.10
C VAL A 265 12.32 -9.72 9.06
N ALA A 266 13.24 -10.67 8.92
CA ALA A 266 13.35 -11.83 9.80
C ALA A 266 13.75 -11.47 11.24
N SER A 267 14.31 -10.28 11.46
CA SER A 267 14.63 -9.76 12.80
C SER A 267 13.41 -9.20 13.55
N SER A 268 12.22 -9.21 12.93
CA SER A 268 10.95 -8.85 13.56
C SER A 268 10.19 -10.09 14.07
N SER A 269 9.36 -9.93 15.10
CA SER A 269 8.58 -11.03 15.69
C SER A 269 7.09 -10.72 15.74
N TYR A 270 6.24 -11.72 15.49
CA TYR A 270 4.80 -11.61 15.74
C TYR A 270 4.52 -11.51 17.24
N ARG A 271 3.78 -10.49 17.64
CA ARG A 271 3.32 -10.31 19.02
C ARG A 271 1.87 -9.85 19.04
N GLN A 272 1.05 -10.53 19.83
CA GLN A 272 -0.25 -9.99 20.22
C GLN A 272 -0.03 -9.05 21.39
N VAL A 273 -0.40 -7.79 21.18
CA VAL A 273 -0.16 -6.71 22.14
C VAL A 273 -1.49 -6.09 22.54
N ARG A 274 -1.55 -5.66 23.80
CA ARG A 274 -2.69 -4.88 24.28
C ARG A 274 -2.53 -3.45 23.78
N PHE A 275 -3.46 -3.01 22.94
CA PHE A 275 -3.47 -1.63 22.44
C PHE A 275 -4.43 -0.71 23.23
N GLU A 276 -5.32 -1.27 24.05
CA GLU A 276 -6.19 -0.51 24.94
C GLU A 276 -5.42 0.18 26.06
N SER A 277 -5.86 1.39 26.46
CA SER A 277 -5.23 2.08 27.59
C SER A 277 -5.52 1.37 28.92
N MET A 278 -4.49 1.24 29.77
CA MET A 278 -4.65 0.66 31.11
C MET A 278 -5.61 1.50 31.95
N GLU A 279 -5.54 2.82 31.82
CA GLU A 279 -6.40 3.75 32.54
C GLU A 279 -7.88 3.53 32.24
N GLN A 280 -8.25 3.34 30.97
CA GLN A 280 -9.63 3.03 30.64
C GLN A 280 -10.08 1.67 31.13
N ASN A 281 -9.20 0.67 31.03
CA ASN A 281 -9.50 -0.64 31.57
C ASN A 281 -9.73 -0.59 33.09
N MET A 282 -8.95 0.22 33.81
CA MET A 282 -9.19 0.50 35.22
C MET A 282 -10.51 1.25 35.45
N ALA A 283 -10.86 2.21 34.59
CA ALA A 283 -12.12 2.93 34.69
C ALA A 283 -13.33 2.00 34.46
N GLN A 284 -13.26 1.11 33.48
CA GLN A 284 -14.30 0.10 33.24
C GLN A 284 -14.37 -0.92 34.38
N ALA A 285 -13.23 -1.37 34.92
CA ALA A 285 -13.20 -2.24 36.08
C ALA A 285 -13.85 -1.60 37.31
N ARG A 286 -13.61 -0.30 37.56
CA ARG A 286 -14.28 0.46 38.62
C ARG A 286 -15.79 0.52 38.42
N LYS A 287 -16.26 0.83 37.20
CA LYS A 287 -17.69 0.82 36.86
C LYS A 287 -18.33 -0.54 37.12
N LEU A 288 -17.66 -1.63 36.71
CA LEU A 288 -18.14 -2.99 36.92
C LEU A 288 -18.21 -3.36 38.40
N ARG A 289 -17.23 -2.96 39.22
CA ARG A 289 -17.27 -3.15 40.69
C ARG A 289 -18.46 -2.43 41.32
N THR A 290 -18.65 -1.15 40.97
CA THR A 290 -19.82 -0.39 41.43
C THR A 290 -21.14 -1.05 41.06
N LEU A 291 -21.27 -1.58 39.83
CA LEU A 291 -22.47 -2.31 39.40
C LEU A 291 -22.66 -3.65 40.14
N ARG A 292 -21.58 -4.26 40.63
CA ARG A 292 -21.61 -5.49 41.44
C ARG A 292 -21.84 -5.22 42.94
N GLY A 293 -21.85 -3.95 43.37
CA GLY A 293 -21.95 -3.58 44.78
C GLY A 293 -20.66 -3.76 45.57
N GLU A 294 -19.51 -3.84 44.89
CA GLU A 294 -18.14 -3.89 45.46
C GLU A 294 -17.46 -2.51 45.48
#